data_AF-A0A7S9LIT7-F1
#
_entry.id   AF-A0A7S9LIT7-F1
#
_cell.length_a   1.000
_cell.length_b   1.000
_cell.length_c   1.000
_cell.angle_alpha   90.00
_cell.angle_beta   90.00
_cell.angle_gamma   90.00
#
_symmetry.space_group_name_H-M   'P 1'
#
loop_
_entity.id
_entity.type
_entity.pdbx_description
1 polymer ?
#
loop_
_entity_poly.entity_id
_entity_poly.type
_entity_poly.pdbx_seq_one_letter_code
_entity_poly.pdbx_strand_id
1 'polypeptide(L)'
;MKLSDLWPRAGAGKSATPVVSVTVTKRAGAERPIASGNIPEPATGPRGPIELPPTLAQCEVLEETLCRDAIRLECQIGQAKGRAVSEGKYANPYWYHRAKAALKHINRDRQRLVQHMRALRVEGRRNCPAWQGRDKAILRELNARVFKELYDECVRVVDEDLEVIR
;
A
#
# COMPACT_ATOMS: atom_id res chain seq x y z
N MET A 1 -7.35 -29.95 22.41
CA MET A 1 -8.34 -29.88 21.31
C MET A 1 -7.58 -29.80 19.99
N LYS A 2 -7.91 -30.64 19.01
CA LYS A 2 -7.21 -30.70 17.71
C LYS A 2 -7.88 -29.77 16.70
N LEU A 3 -7.12 -28.84 16.13
CA LEU A 3 -7.58 -27.81 15.19
C LEU A 3 -8.10 -28.38 13.85
N SER A 4 -7.82 -29.65 13.55
CA SER A 4 -8.26 -30.36 12.34
C SER A 4 -9.76 -30.61 12.27
N ASP A 5 -10.46 -30.53 13.41
CA ASP A 5 -11.90 -30.81 13.47
C ASP A 5 -12.76 -29.62 13.01
N LEU A 6 -12.12 -28.48 12.73
CA LEU A 6 -12.77 -27.21 12.38
C LEU A 6 -12.92 -26.97 10.87
N TRP A 7 -12.47 -27.89 10.00
CA TRP A 7 -12.60 -27.73 8.55
C TRP A 7 -13.40 -28.87 7.90
N PRO A 8 -14.37 -28.58 7.01
CA PRO A 8 -15.11 -29.62 6.32
C PRO A 8 -14.18 -30.41 5.39
N ARG A 9 -14.11 -31.73 5.61
CA ARG A 9 -13.37 -32.66 4.75
C ARG A 9 -14.08 -32.77 3.40
N ALA A 10 -13.39 -32.42 2.32
CA ALA A 10 -13.90 -32.62 0.97
C ALA A 10 -14.17 -34.12 0.73
N GLY A 11 -15.41 -34.48 0.39
CA GLY A 11 -15.74 -35.78 -0.19
C GLY A 11 -16.58 -36.76 0.64
N ALA A 12 -17.15 -36.38 1.78
CA ALA A 12 -18.07 -37.25 2.52
C ALA A 12 -19.54 -36.79 2.38
N GLY A 13 -20.29 -37.49 1.53
CA GLY A 13 -21.73 -37.77 1.70
C GLY A 13 -22.71 -36.59 1.87
N LYS A 14 -23.41 -36.26 0.78
CA LYS A 14 -24.77 -35.67 0.75
C LYS A 14 -25.07 -34.63 1.84
N SER A 15 -24.63 -33.38 1.65
CA SER A 15 -25.04 -32.27 2.50
C SER A 15 -26.44 -31.77 2.10
N ALA A 16 -27.37 -31.83 3.06
CA ALA A 16 -28.58 -31.04 3.05
C ALA A 16 -28.21 -29.56 2.85
N THR A 17 -28.90 -28.88 1.95
CA THR A 17 -28.75 -27.43 1.72
C THR A 17 -29.06 -26.66 3.01
N PRO A 18 -28.09 -25.99 3.66
CA PRO A 18 -28.45 -25.02 4.68
C PRO A 18 -29.02 -23.80 3.96
N VAL A 19 -30.33 -23.61 4.03
CA VAL A 19 -30.98 -22.35 3.67
C VAL A 19 -30.54 -21.32 4.71
N VAL A 20 -29.48 -20.58 4.41
CA VAL A 20 -29.11 -19.39 5.20
C VAL A 20 -29.94 -18.23 4.67
N SER A 21 -31.14 -18.06 5.19
CA SER A 21 -31.96 -16.87 4.96
C SER A 21 -31.34 -15.70 5.73
N VAL A 22 -30.47 -14.94 5.07
CA VAL A 22 -29.99 -13.66 5.60
C VAL A 22 -31.09 -12.62 5.41
N THR A 23 -31.84 -12.34 6.46
CA THR A 23 -32.81 -11.24 6.49
C THR A 23 -32.04 -9.92 6.67
N VAL A 24 -31.78 -9.22 5.57
CA VAL A 24 -31.21 -7.87 5.60
C VAL A 24 -32.32 -6.90 6.00
N THR A 25 -32.28 -6.40 7.24
CA THR A 25 -33.13 -5.28 7.65
C THR A 25 -32.62 -4.00 6.96
N LYS A 26 -33.33 -3.59 5.91
CA LYS A 26 -33.09 -2.35 5.17
C LYS A 26 -33.17 -1.16 6.13
N ARG A 27 -32.07 -0.42 6.31
CA ARG A 27 -32.08 0.87 7.01
C ARG A 27 -33.02 1.80 6.24
N ALA A 28 -34.12 2.21 6.87
CA ALA A 28 -35.04 3.20 6.30
C ALA A 28 -34.26 4.51 6.08
N GLY A 29 -34.15 4.94 4.82
CA GLY A 29 -33.44 6.18 4.44
C GLY A 29 -32.68 6.15 3.11
N ALA A 30 -32.53 5.00 2.46
CA ALA A 30 -31.90 4.89 1.14
C ALA A 30 -32.95 4.75 0.02
N GLU A 31 -33.85 5.73 -0.10
CA GLU A 31 -34.68 5.87 -1.29
C GLU A 31 -34.11 6.97 -2.18
N ARG A 32 -33.18 6.56 -3.05
CA ARG A 32 -33.08 7.06 -4.41
C ARG A 32 -32.36 5.98 -5.22
N PRO A 33 -33.00 5.39 -6.24
CA PRO A 33 -32.27 4.58 -7.20
C PRO A 33 -31.23 5.50 -7.85
N ILE A 34 -29.95 5.14 -7.76
CA ILE A 34 -28.90 5.83 -8.51
C ILE A 34 -29.18 5.50 -9.98
N ALA A 35 -29.92 6.41 -10.61
CA ALA A 35 -30.21 6.39 -12.01
C ALA A 35 -28.89 6.23 -12.77
N SER A 36 -28.88 5.23 -13.66
CA SER A 36 -27.94 5.14 -14.76
C SER A 36 -27.86 6.51 -15.44
N GLY A 37 -26.68 7.13 -15.46
CA GLY A 37 -26.54 8.44 -16.10
C GLY A 37 -25.16 9.06 -15.99
N ASN A 38 -24.60 9.20 -14.78
CA ASN A 38 -23.32 9.91 -14.61
C ASN A 38 -22.35 9.06 -13.79
N ILE A 39 -21.71 8.08 -14.44
CA ILE A 39 -20.39 7.65 -13.99
C ILE A 39 -19.50 8.88 -14.25
N PRO A 40 -18.98 9.60 -13.23
CA PRO A 40 -18.04 10.68 -13.51
C PRO A 40 -16.89 10.06 -14.30
N GLU A 41 -16.68 10.57 -15.52
CA GLU A 41 -15.58 10.11 -16.33
C GLU A 41 -14.29 10.28 -15.52
N PRO A 42 -13.47 9.23 -15.38
CA PRO A 42 -12.16 9.39 -14.77
C PRO A 42 -11.41 10.46 -15.57
N ALA A 43 -10.87 11.47 -14.87
CA ALA A 43 -10.23 12.65 -15.46
C ALA A 43 -9.38 12.27 -16.68
N THR A 44 -9.78 12.79 -17.84
CA THR A 44 -9.52 12.20 -19.16
C THR A 44 -8.22 12.63 -19.81
N GLY A 45 -7.27 13.18 -19.05
CA GLY A 45 -5.96 13.62 -19.52
C GLY A 45 -4.83 12.64 -19.16
N PRO A 46 -3.69 12.65 -19.89
CA PRO A 46 -2.50 11.91 -19.49
C PRO A 46 -2.02 12.43 -18.12
N ARG A 47 -2.28 11.64 -17.07
CA ARG A 47 -1.85 11.96 -15.71
C ARG A 47 -0.35 11.69 -15.60
N GLY A 48 0.43 12.75 -15.43
CA GLY A 48 1.84 12.62 -15.05
C GLY A 48 1.98 11.95 -13.68
N PRO A 49 3.20 11.51 -13.32
CA PRO A 49 3.46 10.96 -11.99
C PRO A 49 3.01 11.93 -10.91
N ILE A 50 2.33 11.44 -9.87
CA ILE A 50 1.86 12.31 -8.79
C ILE A 50 3.07 12.93 -8.06
N GLU A 51 2.92 14.19 -7.64
CA GLU A 51 3.88 14.87 -6.77
C GLU A 51 3.83 14.26 -5.36
N LEU A 52 4.99 13.92 -4.82
CA LEU A 52 5.11 13.25 -3.54
C LEU A 52 5.16 14.29 -2.41
N PRO A 53 4.26 14.22 -1.39
CA PRO A 53 4.20 15.21 -0.34
C PRO A 53 5.45 15.22 0.55
N PRO A 54 5.86 16.37 1.10
CA PRO A 54 7.07 16.48 1.92
C PRO A 54 6.92 15.91 3.34
N THR A 55 5.70 15.74 3.85
CA THR A 55 5.47 15.30 5.24
C THR A 55 4.76 13.95 5.31
N LEU A 56 5.03 13.18 6.38
CA LEU A 56 4.39 11.87 6.59
C LEU A 56 2.87 11.97 6.71
N ALA A 57 2.35 12.98 7.41
CA ALA A 57 0.91 13.19 7.55
C ALA A 57 0.23 13.45 6.20
N GLN A 58 0.85 14.27 5.33
CA GLN A 58 0.31 14.50 3.99
C GLN A 58 0.43 13.26 3.11
N CYS A 59 1.48 12.45 3.30
CA CYS A 59 1.61 11.17 2.61
C CYS A 59 0.50 10.18 3.00
N GLU A 60 0.10 10.12 4.27
CA GLU A 60 -0.99 9.25 4.74
C GLU A 60 -2.34 9.64 4.10
N VAL A 61 -2.64 10.94 4.01
CA VAL A 61 -3.84 11.44 3.32
C VAL A 61 -3.82 11.08 1.83
N LEU A 62 -2.66 11.21 1.18
CA LEU A 62 -2.49 10.83 -0.21
C LEU A 62 -2.65 9.31 -0.40
N GLU A 63 -2.10 8.51 0.51
CA GLU A 63 -2.23 7.05 0.50
C GLU A 63 -3.70 6.62 0.60
N GLU A 64 -4.46 7.22 1.52
CA GLU A 64 -5.88 6.94 1.66
C GLU A 64 -6.66 7.28 0.38
N THR A 65 -6.36 8.43 -0.22
CA THR A 65 -6.98 8.87 -1.48
C THR A 65 -6.68 7.89 -2.62
N LEU A 66 -5.42 7.51 -2.81
CA LEU A 66 -5.01 6.56 -3.85
C LEU A 66 -5.61 5.16 -3.61
N CYS A 67 -5.69 4.71 -2.36
CA CYS A 67 -6.33 3.44 -2.02
C CYS A 67 -7.83 3.46 -2.34
N ARG A 68 -8.53 4.55 -1.99
CA ARG A 68 -9.96 4.72 -2.27
C ARG A 68 -10.24 4.72 -3.78
N ASP A 69 -9.43 5.44 -4.55
CA ASP A 69 -9.55 5.50 -6.01
C ASP A 69 -9.25 4.14 -6.67
N ALA A 70 -8.23 3.43 -6.19
CA ALA A 70 -7.89 2.08 -6.66
C ALA A 70 -9.06 1.11 -6.45
N ILE A 71 -9.59 1.04 -5.22
CA ILE A 71 -10.72 0.17 -4.88
C ILE A 71 -11.93 0.50 -5.76
N ARG A 72 -12.25 1.78 -5.90
CA ARG A 72 -13.37 2.23 -6.74
C ARG A 72 -13.21 1.77 -8.19
N LEU A 73 -12.03 1.97 -8.79
CA LEU A 73 -11.76 1.55 -10.16
C LEU A 73 -11.78 0.02 -10.31
N GLU A 74 -11.22 -0.72 -9.36
CA GLU A 74 -11.24 -2.19 -9.35
C GLU A 74 -12.67 -2.72 -9.32
N CYS A 75 -13.54 -2.17 -8.47
CA CYS A 75 -14.95 -2.54 -8.43
C CYS A 75 -15.66 -2.24 -9.75
N GLN A 76 -15.44 -1.06 -10.35
CA GLN A 76 -16.05 -0.69 -11.63
C GLN A 76 -15.58 -1.61 -12.78
N ILE A 77 -14.27 -1.90 -12.83
CA ILE A 77 -13.67 -2.83 -13.80
C ILE A 77 -14.25 -4.23 -13.59
N GLY A 78 -14.39 -4.69 -12.34
CA GLY A 78 -15.00 -5.97 -12.00
C GLY A 78 -16.45 -6.08 -12.48
N GLN A 79 -17.27 -5.05 -12.23
CA GLN A 79 -18.64 -5.00 -12.72
C GLN A 79 -18.72 -5.02 -14.25
N ALA A 80 -17.86 -4.25 -14.92
CA ALA A 80 -17.81 -4.22 -16.38
C ALA A 80 -17.41 -5.58 -16.98
N LYS A 81 -16.46 -6.30 -16.36
CA LYS A 81 -16.13 -7.68 -16.74
C LYS A 81 -17.30 -8.63 -16.54
N GLY A 82 -17.97 -8.55 -15.39
CA GLY A 82 -19.13 -9.40 -15.09
C GLY A 82 -20.24 -9.24 -16.14
N ARG A 83 -20.58 -8.00 -16.49
CA ARG A 83 -21.54 -7.70 -17.56
C ARG A 83 -21.07 -8.19 -18.93
N ALA A 84 -19.79 -8.03 -19.24
CA ALA A 84 -19.25 -8.50 -20.50
C ALA A 84 -19.32 -10.03 -20.66
N VAL A 85 -19.17 -10.78 -19.55
CA VAL A 85 -19.33 -12.24 -19.55
C VAL A 85 -20.79 -12.63 -19.79
N SER A 86 -21.76 -11.93 -19.19
CA SER A 86 -23.19 -12.22 -19.38
C SER A 86 -23.74 -11.78 -20.74
N GLU A 87 -23.23 -10.67 -21.29
CA GLU A 87 -23.71 -10.07 -22.54
C GLU A 87 -22.85 -10.46 -23.76
N GLY A 88 -21.75 -11.18 -23.55
CA GLY A 88 -20.79 -11.59 -24.59
C GLY A 88 -19.89 -10.47 -25.12
N LYS A 89 -20.10 -9.22 -24.72
CA LYS A 89 -19.31 -8.05 -25.13
C LYS A 89 -19.26 -6.98 -24.04
N TYR A 90 -18.17 -6.21 -23.99
CA TYR A 90 -18.10 -5.04 -23.11
C TYR A 90 -19.02 -3.92 -23.63
N ALA A 91 -19.76 -3.27 -22.72
CA ALA A 91 -20.57 -2.09 -23.05
C ALA A 91 -19.72 -0.93 -23.61
N ASN A 92 -18.49 -0.75 -23.10
CA ASN A 92 -17.52 0.22 -23.63
C ASN A 92 -16.08 -0.32 -23.47
N PRO A 93 -15.51 -0.95 -24.52
CA PRO A 93 -14.14 -1.47 -24.49
C PRO A 93 -13.08 -0.37 -24.27
N TYR A 94 -13.27 0.81 -24.87
CA TYR A 94 -12.31 1.91 -24.78
C TYR A 94 -12.21 2.47 -23.36
N TRP A 95 -13.35 2.62 -22.68
CA TRP A 95 -13.37 2.96 -21.25
C TRP A 95 -12.67 1.89 -20.41
N TYR A 96 -12.92 0.60 -20.68
CA TYR A 96 -12.32 -0.49 -19.91
C TYR A 96 -10.79 -0.51 -19.99
N HIS A 97 -10.22 -0.33 -21.19
CA HIS A 97 -8.77 -0.23 -21.35
C HIS A 97 -8.18 1.01 -20.66
N ARG A 98 -8.86 2.16 -20.75
CA ARG A 98 -8.47 3.39 -20.04
C ARG A 98 -8.53 3.21 -18.52
N ALA A 99 -9.58 2.59 -17.99
CA ALA A 99 -9.73 2.31 -16.56
C ALA A 99 -8.60 1.39 -16.05
N LYS A 100 -8.24 0.34 -16.82
CA LYS A 100 -7.09 -0.52 -16.49
C LYS A 100 -5.76 0.23 -16.50
N ALA A 101 -5.56 1.14 -17.46
CA ALA A 101 -4.36 1.96 -17.50
C ALA A 101 -4.30 2.92 -16.30
N ALA A 102 -5.40 3.59 -15.96
CA ALA A 102 -5.50 4.45 -14.79
C ALA A 102 -5.17 3.69 -13.49
N LEU A 103 -5.73 2.48 -13.32
CA LEU A 103 -5.43 1.64 -12.17
C LEU A 103 -3.94 1.26 -12.09
N LYS A 104 -3.29 0.97 -13.21
CA LYS A 104 -1.85 0.72 -13.27
C LYS A 104 -1.05 1.93 -12.77
N HIS A 105 -1.42 3.15 -13.18
CA HIS A 105 -0.74 4.36 -12.73
C HIS A 105 -0.95 4.62 -11.24
N ILE A 106 -2.17 4.48 -10.73
CA ILE A 106 -2.47 4.61 -9.29
C ILE A 106 -1.64 3.62 -8.48
N ASN A 107 -1.57 2.36 -8.88
CA ASN A 107 -0.77 1.35 -8.17
C ASN A 107 0.73 1.66 -8.23
N ARG A 108 1.21 2.27 -9.31
CA ARG A 108 2.60 2.71 -9.43
C ARG A 108 2.88 3.91 -8.52
N ASP A 109 1.95 4.85 -8.39
CA ASP A 109 2.06 5.97 -7.46
C ASP A 109 2.00 5.52 -5.99
N ARG A 110 1.14 4.55 -5.66
CA ARG A 110 1.12 3.92 -4.32
C ARG A 110 2.48 3.30 -3.98
N GLN A 111 3.09 2.57 -4.92
CA GLN A 111 4.41 1.98 -4.71
C GLN A 111 5.48 3.06 -4.47
N ARG A 112 5.47 4.15 -5.26
CA ARG A 112 6.38 5.30 -5.09
C ARG A 112 6.18 5.96 -3.72
N LEU A 113 4.92 6.13 -3.30
CA LEU A 113 4.57 6.73 -2.02
C LEU A 113 5.09 5.92 -0.83
N VAL A 114 4.97 4.59 -0.87
CA VAL A 114 5.51 3.71 0.19
C VAL A 114 7.02 3.86 0.33
N GLN A 115 7.75 3.92 -0.78
CA GLN A 115 9.20 4.15 -0.77
C GLN A 115 9.55 5.53 -0.19
N HIS A 116 8.80 6.56 -0.60
CA HIS A 116 8.97 7.93 -0.11
C HIS A 116 8.71 8.06 1.39
N MET A 117 7.61 7.49 1.89
CA MET A 117 7.31 7.47 3.33
C MET A 117 8.39 6.73 4.12
N ARG A 118 9.00 5.68 3.56
CA ARG A 118 10.14 5.00 4.20
C ARG A 118 11.35 5.94 4.29
N ALA A 119 11.66 6.69 3.23
CA ALA A 119 12.75 7.68 3.22
C ALA A 119 12.50 8.78 4.27
N LEU A 120 11.31 9.37 4.30
CA LEU A 120 10.93 10.39 5.28
C LEU A 120 11.06 9.90 6.73
N ARG A 121 10.70 8.63 7.02
CA ARG A 121 10.90 8.04 8.36
C ARG A 121 12.37 7.89 8.72
N VAL A 122 13.24 7.56 7.76
CA VAL A 122 14.69 7.46 7.98
C VAL A 122 15.27 8.86 8.21
N GLU A 123 14.90 9.84 7.41
CA GLU A 123 15.31 11.24 7.56
C GLU A 123 14.85 11.83 8.89
N GLY A 124 13.59 11.59 9.27
CA GLY A 124 13.07 12.02 10.57
C GLY A 124 13.85 11.43 11.76
N ARG A 125 14.32 10.18 11.66
CA ARG A 125 15.20 9.59 12.67
C ARG A 125 16.60 10.21 12.68
N ARG A 126 17.20 10.40 11.51
CA ARG A 126 18.55 11.02 11.37
C ARG A 126 18.58 12.44 11.92
N ASN A 127 17.49 13.18 11.74
CA ASN A 127 17.35 14.56 12.20
C ASN A 127 16.77 14.67 13.62
N CYS A 128 16.52 13.55 14.31
CA CYS A 128 15.99 13.57 15.66
C CYS A 128 17.09 13.97 16.66
N PRO A 129 16.95 15.09 17.40
CA PRO A 129 17.97 15.54 18.34
C PRO A 129 18.28 14.53 19.45
N ALA A 130 17.30 13.72 19.84
CA ALA A 130 17.49 12.67 20.83
C ALA A 130 18.41 11.54 20.33
N TRP A 131 18.30 11.17 19.05
CA TRP A 131 19.18 10.19 18.43
C TRP A 131 20.59 10.74 18.23
N GLN A 132 20.71 11.97 17.73
CA GLN A 132 22.02 12.62 17.59
C GLN A 132 22.71 12.84 18.95
N GLY A 133 21.95 13.23 19.97
CA GLY A 133 22.45 13.39 21.33
C GLY A 133 22.89 12.06 21.95
N ARG A 134 22.14 10.98 21.72
CA ARG A 134 22.51 9.63 22.16
C ARG A 134 23.79 9.15 21.49
N ASP A 135 23.91 9.24 20.17
CA ASP A 135 25.10 8.79 19.45
C ASP A 135 26.34 9.59 19.87
N LYS A 136 26.19 10.92 20.05
CA LYS A 136 27.26 11.77 20.58
C LYS A 136 27.67 11.38 22.00
N ALA A 137 26.72 11.01 22.85
CA ALA A 137 27.00 10.55 24.21
C ALA A 137 27.71 9.18 24.22
N ILE A 138 27.29 8.25 23.37
CA ILE A 138 27.93 6.94 23.20
C ILE A 138 29.37 7.12 22.72
N LEU A 139 29.60 7.95 21.69
CA LEU A 139 30.95 8.23 21.19
C LEU A 139 31.84 8.85 22.26
N ARG A 140 31.29 9.73 23.11
CA ARG A 140 32.03 10.31 24.22
C ARG A 140 32.46 9.26 25.25
N GLU A 141 31.55 8.35 25.63
CA GLU A 141 31.86 7.25 26.55
C GLU A 141 32.83 6.24 25.96
N LEU A 142 32.70 5.91 24.67
CA LEU A 142 33.65 5.04 23.98
C LEU A 142 35.04 5.68 23.95
N ASN A 143 35.15 6.96 23.56
CA ASN A 143 36.44 7.67 23.56
C ASN A 143 37.07 7.77 24.96
N ALA A 144 36.27 7.81 26.03
CA ALA A 144 36.77 7.86 27.40
C ALA A 144 37.29 6.50 27.89
N ARG A 145 36.82 5.39 27.30
CA ARG A 145 37.10 4.01 27.76
C ARG A 145 38.02 3.22 26.84
N VAL A 146 38.06 3.56 25.55
CA VAL A 146 38.86 2.87 24.56
C VAL A 146 40.29 3.39 24.62
N PHE A 147 41.25 2.47 24.80
CA PHE A 147 42.66 2.77 24.70
C PHE A 147 43.03 3.16 23.28
N LYS A 148 43.89 4.16 23.13
CA LYS A 148 44.28 4.74 21.84
C LYS A 148 44.74 3.67 20.82
N GLU A 149 45.48 2.67 21.29
CA GLU A 149 46.01 1.58 20.46
C GLU A 149 44.90 0.74 19.82
N LEU A 150 43.81 0.47 20.55
CA LEU A 150 42.65 -0.25 20.02
C LEU A 150 41.86 0.60 19.02
N TYR A 151 41.78 1.91 19.26
CA TYR A 151 41.14 2.84 18.34
C TYR A 151 41.91 2.90 17.01
N ASP A 152 43.23 3.09 17.08
CA ASP A 152 44.09 3.19 15.91
C ASP A 152 44.05 1.91 15.07
N GLU A 153 44.03 0.73 15.70
CA GLU A 153 43.89 -0.55 14.99
C GLU A 153 42.51 -0.69 14.33
N CYS A 154 41.42 -0.31 15.00
CA CYS A 154 40.09 -0.30 14.40
C CYS A 154 40.00 0.64 13.19
N VAL A 155 40.62 1.82 13.25
CA VAL A 155 40.68 2.76 12.12
C VAL A 155 41.44 2.14 10.95
N ARG A 156 42.59 1.51 11.21
CA ARG A 156 43.42 0.86 10.20
C ARG A 156 42.64 -0.22 9.43
N VAL A 157 41.89 -1.07 10.14
CA VAL A 157 41.05 -2.12 9.53
C VAL A 157 39.94 -1.52 8.67
N VAL A 158 39.27 -0.45 9.15
CA VAL A 158 38.20 0.20 8.38
C VAL A 158 38.74 0.89 7.13
N ASP A 159 39.90 1.53 7.21
CA ASP A 159 40.55 2.16 6.05
C ASP A 159 40.92 1.11 5.00
N GLU A 160 41.48 -0.04 5.42
CA GLU A 160 41.76 -1.18 4.53
C GLU A 160 40.48 -1.70 3.86
N ASP A 161 39.39 -1.89 4.61
CA ASP A 161 38.10 -2.34 4.06
C ASP A 161 37.48 -1.34 3.07
N LEU A 162 37.63 -0.03 3.32
CA LEU A 162 37.10 1.02 2.46
C LEU A 162 37.91 1.19 1.17
N GLU A 163 39.21 0.95 1.21
CA GLU A 163 40.05 0.92 0.01
C GLU A 163 39.66 -0.21 -0.95
N VAL A 164 39.18 -1.35 -0.44
CA VAL A 164 38.72 -2.49 -1.26
C VAL A 164 37.40 -2.20 -2.00
N ILE A 165 36.57 -1.28 -1.49
CA ILE A 165 35.28 -0.90 -2.10
C ILE A 165 35.47 0.20 -3.17
N ARG A 166 36.65 0.82 -3.23
CA ARG A 166 36.95 1.95 -4.12
C ARG A 166 37.45 1.50 -5.50
#